data_AF-A0A3M1G5C8-F1
#
_entry.id   AF-A0A3M1G5C8-F1
#
_cell.length_a   1.000
_cell.length_b   1.000
_cell.length_c   1.000
_cell.angle_alpha   90.00
_cell.angle_beta   90.00
_cell.angle_gamma   90.00
#
_symmetry.space_group_name_H-M   'P 1'
#
loop_
_entity.id
_entity.type
_entity.pdbx_description
1 polymer ?
#
loop_
_entity_poly.entity_id
_entity_poly.type
_entity_poly.pdbx_seq_one_letter_code
_entity_poly.pdbx_strand_id
1 'polypeptide(L)'
;PPHQQVQADLSLKKFRELFLQGRFCAAEDAFRTAIKKYASVDSPCDLAEAYLQRYLLFSYIGKKEISILAEAERFATLGECKEEAMRIEAYRQNKGLPQAEDPLSRSVSLRKKAMRSGDVSALKKALEIDRAKGWTALVWTDLKGLVELTSGKERERYSERLRLVEETLKRECLP
;
A
#
# COMPACT_ATOMS: atom_id res chain seq x y z
N PRO A 1 -28.66 0.46 -3.31
CA PRO A 1 -29.14 1.53 -2.39
C PRO A 1 -27.98 2.30 -1.73
N PRO A 2 -28.11 3.62 -1.49
CA PRO A 2 -27.02 4.51 -1.04
C PRO A 2 -26.29 4.03 0.22
N HIS A 3 -26.99 3.34 1.13
CA HIS A 3 -26.42 2.80 2.35
C HIS A 3 -25.34 1.72 2.11
N GLN A 4 -25.51 0.86 1.10
CA GLN A 4 -24.52 -0.19 0.80
C GLN A 4 -23.22 0.40 0.24
N GLN A 5 -23.33 1.45 -0.58
CA GLN A 5 -22.20 2.20 -1.10
C GLN A 5 -21.37 2.81 0.04
N VAL A 6 -22.01 3.57 0.93
CA VAL A 6 -21.35 4.19 2.09
C VAL A 6 -20.63 3.15 2.94
N GLN A 7 -21.25 1.98 3.14
CA GLN A 7 -20.62 0.89 3.88
C GLN A 7 -19.43 0.25 3.15
N ALA A 8 -19.45 0.22 1.80
CA ALA A 8 -18.33 -0.23 1.00
C ALA A 8 -17.14 0.75 1.16
N ASP A 9 -17.39 2.05 1.07
CA ASP A 9 -16.39 3.11 1.23
C ASP A 9 -15.73 3.07 2.61
N LEU A 10 -16.54 2.87 3.67
CA LEU A 10 -16.02 2.69 5.03
C LEU A 10 -15.14 1.43 5.16
N SER A 11 -15.52 0.34 4.48
CA SER A 11 -14.75 -0.91 4.48
C SER A 11 -13.43 -0.74 3.73
N LEU A 12 -13.43 -0.03 2.60
CA LEU A 12 -12.23 0.28 1.82
C LEU A 12 -11.30 1.22 2.59
N LYS A 13 -11.85 2.24 3.28
CA LYS A 13 -11.07 3.09 4.20
C LYS A 13 -10.41 2.27 5.29
N LYS A 14 -11.16 1.37 5.94
CA LYS A 14 -10.65 0.47 6.98
C LYS A 14 -9.57 -0.47 6.45
N PHE A 15 -9.72 -0.98 5.22
CA PHE A 15 -8.67 -1.75 4.55
C PHE A 15 -7.36 -0.96 4.49
N ARG A 16 -7.37 0.28 4.00
CA ARG A 16 -6.16 1.12 3.91
C ARG A 16 -5.50 1.33 5.27
N GLU A 17 -6.29 1.66 6.29
CA GLU A 17 -5.79 1.91 7.64
C GLU A 17 -5.14 0.65 8.24
N LEU A 18 -5.83 -0.49 8.19
CA LEU A 18 -5.33 -1.77 8.70
C LEU A 18 -4.09 -2.23 7.94
N PHE A 19 -4.08 -2.07 6.62
CA PHE A 19 -2.94 -2.43 5.78
C PHE A 19 -1.70 -1.64 6.19
N LEU A 20 -1.81 -0.32 6.31
CA LEU A 20 -0.70 0.54 6.72
C LEU A 20 -0.21 0.19 8.14
N GLN A 21 -1.12 -0.16 9.05
CA GLN A 21 -0.80 -0.64 10.39
C GLN A 21 -0.13 -2.02 10.43
N GLY A 22 -0.03 -2.72 9.29
CA GLY A 22 0.53 -4.06 9.20
C GLY A 22 -0.41 -5.17 9.68
N ARG A 23 -1.71 -4.88 9.82
CA ARG A 23 -2.75 -5.83 10.23
C ARG A 23 -3.34 -6.53 9.00
N PHE A 24 -2.52 -7.28 8.27
CA PHE A 24 -2.86 -7.72 6.91
C PHE A 24 -4.04 -8.68 6.84
N CYS A 25 -4.19 -9.62 7.79
CA CYS A 25 -5.38 -10.49 7.81
C CYS A 25 -6.68 -9.66 7.91
N ALA A 26 -6.72 -8.72 8.86
CA ALA A 26 -7.88 -7.87 9.07
C ALA A 26 -8.12 -6.89 7.91
N ALA A 27 -7.03 -6.43 7.27
CA ALA A 27 -7.11 -5.62 6.06
C ALA A 27 -7.75 -6.41 4.92
N GLU A 28 -7.32 -7.67 4.70
CA GLU A 28 -7.89 -8.57 3.70
C GLU A 28 -9.41 -8.78 3.91
N ASP A 29 -9.85 -9.01 5.14
CA ASP A 29 -11.27 -9.15 5.47
C ASP A 29 -12.07 -7.86 5.17
N ALA A 30 -11.49 -6.69 5.50
CA ALA A 30 -12.10 -5.40 5.19
C ALA A 30 -12.18 -5.16 3.68
N PHE A 31 -11.15 -5.55 2.92
CA PHE A 31 -11.14 -5.46 1.47
C PHE A 31 -12.20 -6.34 0.83
N ARG A 32 -12.29 -7.62 1.23
CA ARG A 32 -13.33 -8.55 0.76
C ARG A 32 -14.73 -8.03 1.04
N THR A 33 -14.92 -7.41 2.22
CA THR A 33 -16.18 -6.77 2.58
C THR A 33 -16.51 -5.60 1.66
N ALA A 34 -15.54 -4.74 1.33
CA ALA A 34 -15.73 -3.64 0.39
C ALA A 34 -16.13 -4.15 -1.01
N ILE A 35 -15.37 -5.12 -1.56
CA ILE A 35 -15.64 -5.73 -2.87
C ILE A 35 -17.04 -6.35 -2.93
N LYS A 36 -17.43 -7.12 -1.91
CA LYS A 36 -18.78 -7.71 -1.85
C LYS A 36 -19.88 -6.64 -1.89
N LYS A 37 -19.67 -5.51 -1.23
CA LYS A 37 -20.66 -4.42 -1.17
C LYS A 37 -20.73 -3.63 -2.46
N TYR A 38 -19.59 -3.26 -3.06
CA TYR A 38 -19.58 -2.60 -4.37
C TYR A 38 -20.21 -3.50 -5.45
N ALA A 39 -19.93 -4.80 -5.43
CA ALA A 39 -20.57 -5.76 -6.32
C ALA A 39 -22.10 -5.83 -6.11
N SER A 40 -22.59 -5.73 -4.87
CA SER A 40 -24.04 -5.78 -4.58
C SER A 40 -24.84 -4.55 -5.04
N VAL A 41 -24.14 -3.47 -5.39
CA VAL A 41 -24.75 -2.25 -5.95
C VAL A 41 -24.37 -2.02 -7.41
N ASP A 42 -23.77 -3.04 -8.06
CA ASP A 42 -23.33 -2.99 -9.45
C ASP A 42 -22.47 -1.76 -9.77
N SER A 43 -21.48 -1.46 -8.91
CA SER A 43 -20.54 -0.35 -9.13
C SER A 43 -19.16 -0.83 -9.64
N PRO A 44 -18.99 -1.04 -10.95
CA PRO A 44 -17.73 -1.50 -11.53
C PRO A 44 -16.58 -0.48 -11.37
N CYS A 45 -16.86 0.82 -11.41
CA CYS A 45 -15.79 1.82 -11.25
C CYS A 45 -15.25 1.87 -9.82
N ASP A 46 -16.11 1.69 -8.80
CA ASP A 46 -15.64 1.59 -7.42
C ASP A 46 -14.88 0.27 -7.16
N LEU A 47 -15.27 -0.82 -7.82
CA LEU A 47 -14.50 -2.07 -7.80
C LEU A 47 -13.11 -1.85 -8.41
N ALA A 48 -13.02 -1.22 -9.57
CA ALA A 48 -11.76 -0.88 -10.21
C ALA A 48 -10.88 -0.02 -9.29
N GLU A 49 -11.44 1.01 -8.67
CA GLU A 49 -10.73 1.87 -7.72
C GLU A 49 -10.25 1.11 -6.48
N ALA A 50 -11.07 0.21 -5.92
CA ALA A 50 -10.67 -0.61 -4.78
C ALA A 50 -9.44 -1.47 -5.12
N TYR A 51 -9.44 -2.15 -6.28
CA TYR A 51 -8.28 -2.93 -6.74
C TYR A 51 -7.06 -2.05 -7.03
N LEU A 52 -7.23 -0.84 -7.58
CA LEU A 52 -6.14 0.12 -7.75
C LEU A 52 -5.51 0.53 -6.41
N GLN A 53 -6.32 0.83 -5.40
CA GLN A 53 -5.82 1.16 -4.06
C GLN A 53 -5.05 -0.01 -3.45
N ARG A 54 -5.55 -1.24 -3.63
CA ARG A 54 -4.84 -2.46 -3.19
C ARG A 54 -3.49 -2.59 -3.88
N TYR A 55 -3.45 -2.47 -5.21
CA TYR A 55 -2.21 -2.54 -5.98
C TYR A 55 -1.19 -1.48 -5.50
N LEU A 56 -1.66 -0.25 -5.29
CA LEU A 56 -0.83 0.87 -4.84
C LEU A 56 -0.20 0.59 -3.47
N LEU A 57 -1.00 0.13 -2.50
CA LEU A 57 -0.51 -0.19 -1.15
C LEU A 57 0.51 -1.34 -1.15
N PHE A 58 0.26 -2.40 -1.93
CA PHE A 58 1.22 -3.48 -2.10
C PHE A 58 2.52 -2.98 -2.74
N SER A 59 2.43 -2.06 -3.71
CA SER A 59 3.62 -1.48 -4.34
C SER A 59 4.49 -0.69 -3.35
N TYR A 60 3.90 -0.09 -2.31
CA TYR A 60 4.64 0.66 -1.29
C TYR A 60 5.50 -0.22 -0.39
N ILE A 61 5.13 -1.50 -0.26
CA ILE A 61 5.88 -2.51 0.48
C ILE A 61 6.72 -3.41 -0.44
N GLY A 62 6.94 -2.98 -1.69
CA GLY A 62 7.79 -3.67 -2.65
C GLY A 62 7.11 -4.84 -3.39
N LYS A 63 5.79 -5.03 -3.24
CA LYS A 63 5.03 -6.08 -3.93
C LYS A 63 4.33 -5.54 -5.17
N LYS A 64 4.67 -6.07 -6.35
CA LYS A 64 3.99 -5.77 -7.61
C LYS A 64 3.13 -6.95 -8.05
N GLU A 65 1.91 -7.04 -7.51
CA GLU A 65 0.98 -8.11 -7.87
C GLU A 65 0.18 -7.72 -9.12
N ILE A 66 0.68 -8.16 -10.29
CA ILE A 66 0.09 -7.86 -11.60
C ILE A 66 -1.36 -8.34 -11.70
N SER A 67 -1.70 -9.44 -11.03
CA SER A 67 -3.06 -9.97 -10.95
C SER A 67 -4.05 -8.95 -10.34
N ILE A 68 -3.63 -8.16 -9.35
CA ILE A 68 -4.47 -7.10 -8.75
C ILE A 68 -4.75 -6.00 -9.78
N LEU A 69 -3.73 -5.61 -10.55
CA LEU A 69 -3.87 -4.58 -11.59
C LEU A 69 -4.76 -5.08 -12.75
N ALA A 70 -4.70 -6.37 -13.07
CA ALA A 70 -5.58 -6.99 -14.06
C ALA A 70 -7.06 -7.02 -13.62
N GLU A 71 -7.34 -7.26 -12.33
CA GLU A 71 -8.71 -7.14 -11.81
C GLU A 71 -9.21 -5.71 -11.87
N ALA A 72 -8.37 -4.72 -11.52
CA ALA A 72 -8.72 -3.31 -11.67
C ALA A 72 -9.10 -2.97 -13.12
N GLU A 73 -8.31 -3.45 -14.09
CA GLU A 73 -8.59 -3.25 -15.53
C GLU A 73 -9.88 -3.92 -15.96
N ARG A 74 -10.12 -5.17 -15.55
CA ARG A 74 -11.34 -5.89 -15.89
C ARG A 74 -12.58 -5.11 -15.48
N PHE A 75 -12.61 -4.56 -14.26
CA PHE A 75 -13.72 -3.76 -13.77
C PHE A 75 -13.79 -2.37 -14.43
N ALA A 76 -12.65 -1.73 -14.70
CA ALA A 76 -12.62 -0.46 -15.41
C ALA A 76 -13.17 -0.57 -16.84
N THR A 77 -12.85 -1.66 -17.54
CA THR A 77 -13.43 -1.96 -18.86
C THR A 77 -14.93 -2.22 -18.76
N LEU A 78 -15.37 -3.01 -17.78
CA LEU A 78 -16.79 -3.35 -17.59
C LEU A 78 -17.65 -2.10 -17.31
N GLY A 79 -17.12 -1.15 -16.54
CA GLY A 79 -17.82 0.08 -16.18
C GLY A 79 -17.54 1.29 -17.07
N GLU A 80 -16.74 1.13 -18.14
CA GLU A 80 -16.27 2.22 -19.00
C GLU A 80 -15.59 3.37 -18.19
N CYS A 81 -14.85 3.00 -17.14
CA CYS A 81 -14.29 3.91 -16.15
C CYS A 81 -13.00 4.57 -16.66
N LYS A 82 -13.14 5.73 -17.30
CA LYS A 82 -12.03 6.43 -17.99
C LYS A 82 -10.88 6.81 -17.04
N GLU A 83 -11.20 7.26 -15.83
CA GLU A 83 -10.21 7.71 -14.86
C GLU A 83 -9.34 6.54 -14.39
N GLU A 84 -9.96 5.43 -13.98
CA GLU A 84 -9.29 4.21 -13.56
C GLU A 84 -8.44 3.63 -14.70
N ALA A 85 -8.96 3.61 -15.93
CA ALA A 85 -8.22 3.15 -17.10
C ALA A 85 -6.93 3.96 -17.34
N MET A 86 -7.01 5.30 -17.23
CA MET A 86 -5.81 6.16 -17.33
C MET A 86 -4.81 5.88 -16.21
N ARG A 87 -5.28 5.66 -14.98
CA ARG A 87 -4.42 5.37 -13.83
C ARG A 87 -3.72 4.01 -13.97
N ILE A 88 -4.43 2.99 -14.44
CA ILE A 88 -3.88 1.66 -14.73
C ILE A 88 -2.74 1.77 -15.74
N GLU A 89 -2.95 2.51 -16.84
CA GLU A 89 -1.92 2.69 -17.86
C GLU A 89 -0.70 3.47 -17.31
N ALA A 90 -0.93 4.50 -16.49
CA ALA A 90 0.17 5.22 -15.82
C ALA A 90 1.00 4.30 -14.91
N TYR A 91 0.36 3.34 -14.22
CA TYR A 91 1.05 2.35 -13.41
C TYR A 91 1.86 1.35 -14.25
N ARG A 92 1.34 0.90 -15.40
CA ARG A 92 2.07 0.03 -16.34
C ARG A 92 3.34 0.68 -16.87
N GLN A 93 3.25 1.97 -17.19
CA GLN A 93 4.38 2.74 -17.72
C GLN A 93 5.38 3.18 -16.64
N ASN A 94 5.20 2.76 -15.37
CA ASN A 94 5.96 3.22 -14.20
C ASN A 94 6.03 4.75 -14.05
N LYS A 95 5.11 5.50 -14.68
CA LYS A 95 5.10 6.96 -14.63
C LYS A 95 4.74 7.46 -13.23
N GLY A 96 3.98 6.66 -12.47
CA GLY A 96 3.42 7.06 -11.19
C GLY A 96 2.44 8.22 -11.36
N LEU A 97 1.42 8.28 -10.52
CA LEU A 97 0.55 9.45 -10.50
C LEU A 97 1.10 10.44 -9.46
N PRO A 98 1.00 11.76 -9.72
CA PRO A 98 1.27 12.75 -8.69
C PRO A 98 0.35 12.46 -7.51
N GLN A 99 0.94 12.20 -6.36
CA GLN A 99 0.19 11.97 -5.13
C GLN A 99 -0.02 13.32 -4.44
N ALA A 100 -1.16 13.50 -3.77
CA ALA A 100 -1.43 14.69 -2.97
C ALA A 100 -0.28 14.91 -1.95
N GLU A 101 -0.02 16.16 -1.57
CA GLU A 101 0.97 16.48 -0.53
C GLU A 101 0.48 16.04 0.86
N ASP A 102 0.45 14.74 1.08
CA ASP A 102 0.12 14.13 2.35
C ASP A 102 1.34 13.38 2.94
N PRO A 103 1.33 13.04 4.24
CA PRO A 103 2.46 12.37 4.87
C PRO A 103 2.81 11.01 4.27
N LEU A 104 1.84 10.27 3.71
CA LEU A 104 2.07 8.96 3.08
C LEU A 104 2.82 9.16 1.78
N SER A 105 2.34 10.08 0.94
CA SER A 105 2.98 10.48 -0.32
C SER A 105 4.42 10.97 -0.12
N ARG A 106 4.66 11.75 0.95
CA ARG A 106 6.00 12.19 1.35
C ARG A 106 6.89 11.02 1.78
N SER A 107 6.41 10.13 2.63
CA SER A 107 7.19 8.95 3.09
C SER A 107 7.59 8.04 1.93
N VAL A 108 6.65 7.73 1.03
CA VAL A 108 6.86 6.89 -0.14
C VAL A 108 7.87 7.53 -1.11
N SER A 109 7.79 8.84 -1.30
CA SER A 109 8.73 9.58 -2.15
C SER A 109 10.15 9.56 -1.60
N LEU A 110 10.30 9.77 -0.28
CA LEU A 110 11.59 9.67 0.41
C LEU A 110 12.18 8.26 0.31
N ARG A 111 11.38 7.22 0.52
CA ARG A 111 11.78 5.82 0.35
C ARG A 111 12.24 5.54 -1.08
N LYS A 112 11.43 5.90 -2.09
CA LYS A 112 11.79 5.72 -3.50
C LYS A 112 13.06 6.47 -3.89
N LYS A 113 13.31 7.66 -3.32
CA LYS A 113 14.57 8.37 -3.50
C LYS A 113 15.72 7.58 -2.89
N ALA A 114 15.60 7.19 -1.62
CA ALA A 114 16.62 6.44 -0.91
C ALA A 114 17.03 5.15 -1.63
N MET A 115 16.05 4.35 -2.06
CA MET A 115 16.33 3.09 -2.76
C MET A 115 16.98 3.28 -4.13
N ARG A 116 16.79 4.43 -4.80
CA ARG A 116 17.42 4.73 -6.10
C ARG A 116 18.83 5.28 -5.96
N SER A 117 19.09 6.09 -4.94
CA SER A 117 20.36 6.82 -4.80
C SER A 117 21.24 6.34 -3.65
N GLY A 118 20.81 5.33 -2.89
CA GLY A 118 21.48 4.90 -1.65
C GLY A 118 21.42 5.95 -0.53
N ASP A 119 20.48 6.90 -0.58
CA ASP A 119 20.36 7.99 0.40
C ASP A 119 19.74 7.49 1.72
N VAL A 120 20.59 6.98 2.61
CA VAL A 120 20.20 6.50 3.95
C VAL A 120 19.49 7.59 4.77
N SER A 121 19.85 8.86 4.59
CA SER A 121 19.21 9.97 5.31
C SER A 121 17.76 10.15 4.89
N ALA A 122 17.46 10.05 3.59
CA ALA A 122 16.08 10.05 3.10
C ALA A 122 15.27 8.87 3.66
N LEU A 123 15.87 7.67 3.77
CA LEU A 123 15.18 6.51 4.33
C LEU A 123 14.92 6.65 5.83
N LYS A 124 15.88 7.19 6.60
CA LYS A 124 15.69 7.51 8.02
C LYS A 124 14.54 8.50 8.23
N LYS A 125 14.40 9.51 7.35
CA LYS A 125 13.27 10.45 7.39
C LYS A 125 11.92 9.80 7.04
N ALA A 126 11.89 8.87 6.07
CA ALA A 126 10.69 8.09 5.78
C ALA A 126 10.27 7.27 7.01
N LEU A 127 11.23 6.58 7.63
CA LEU A 127 11.01 5.77 8.83
C LEU A 127 10.46 6.59 10.01
N GLU A 128 10.92 7.83 10.19
CA GLU A 128 10.41 8.74 11.22
C GLU A 128 8.93 9.10 11.01
N ILE A 129 8.56 9.44 9.77
CA ILE A 129 7.17 9.73 9.40
C ILE A 129 6.29 8.50 9.68
N ASP A 130 6.73 7.33 9.23
CA ASP A 130 5.94 6.11 9.29
C ASP A 130 5.76 5.62 10.73
N ARG A 131 6.79 5.75 11.57
CA ARG A 131 6.69 5.47 13.00
C ARG A 131 5.73 6.43 13.69
N ALA A 132 5.78 7.72 13.38
CA ALA A 132 4.89 8.73 13.97
C ALA A 132 3.42 8.51 13.58
N LYS A 133 3.17 7.88 12.42
CA LYS A 133 1.83 7.55 11.94
C LYS A 133 1.36 6.14 12.29
N GLY A 134 2.20 5.32 12.90
CA GLY A 134 1.89 3.92 13.21
C GLY A 134 1.77 3.04 11.96
N TRP A 135 2.46 3.38 10.88
CA TRP A 135 2.43 2.64 9.61
C TRP A 135 3.43 1.49 9.61
N THR A 136 3.18 0.48 10.44
CA THR A 136 4.07 -0.67 10.65
C THR A 136 4.49 -1.38 9.37
N ALA A 137 3.60 -1.47 8.37
CA ALA A 137 3.92 -2.09 7.08
C ALA A 137 5.02 -1.33 6.32
N LEU A 138 5.03 0.00 6.43
CA LEU A 138 6.05 0.84 5.81
C LEU A 138 7.32 0.92 6.66
N VAL A 139 7.19 0.92 7.98
CA VAL A 139 8.32 0.76 8.91
C VAL A 139 9.10 -0.51 8.61
N TRP A 140 8.40 -1.63 8.38
CA TRP A 140 9.01 -2.89 7.96
C TRP A 140 9.81 -2.74 6.66
N THR A 141 9.22 -2.07 5.67
CA THR A 141 9.86 -1.82 4.37
C THR A 141 11.09 -0.92 4.50
N ASP A 142 11.03 0.13 5.31
CA ASP A 142 12.16 1.02 5.56
C ASP A 142 13.30 0.32 6.30
N LEU A 143 12.97 -0.54 7.27
CA LEU A 143 13.97 -1.35 7.98
C LEU A 143 14.69 -2.30 7.03
N LYS A 144 13.99 -2.92 6.07
CA LYS A 144 14.62 -3.74 5.03
C LYS A 144 15.60 -2.92 4.20
N GLY A 145 15.18 -1.77 3.68
CA GLY A 145 16.07 -0.88 2.94
C GLY A 145 17.27 -0.40 3.76
N LEU A 146 17.09 -0.13 5.06
CA LEU A 146 18.20 0.26 5.95
C LEU A 146 19.19 -0.88 6.17
N VAL A 147 18.72 -2.12 6.32
CA VAL A 147 19.60 -3.29 6.39
C VAL A 147 20.41 -3.45 5.10
N GLU A 148 19.82 -3.16 3.95
CA GLU A 148 20.50 -3.23 2.65
C GLU A 148 21.53 -2.12 2.45
N LEU A 149 21.21 -0.89 2.88
CA LEU A 149 22.01 0.31 2.62
C LEU A 149 23.05 0.62 3.71
N THR A 150 23.09 -0.13 4.82
CA THR A 150 24.04 0.10 5.92
C THR A 150 24.98 -1.07 6.14
N SER A 151 26.03 -0.87 6.95
CA SER A 151 27.05 -1.87 7.26
C SER A 151 27.44 -1.85 8.75
N GLY A 152 28.17 -2.88 9.18
CA GLY A 152 28.65 -3.02 10.56
C GLY A 152 27.54 -2.95 11.60
N LYS A 153 27.81 -2.23 12.70
CA LYS A 153 26.90 -2.12 13.86
C LYS A 153 25.54 -1.49 13.52
N GLU A 154 25.48 -0.59 12.53
CA GLU A 154 24.19 -0.02 12.11
C GLU A 154 23.31 -1.09 11.45
N ARG A 155 23.88 -1.90 10.55
CA ARG A 155 23.15 -3.00 9.90
C ARG A 155 22.67 -4.03 10.90
N GLU A 156 23.50 -4.39 11.88
CA GLU A 156 23.12 -5.31 12.96
C GLU A 156 21.91 -4.78 13.74
N ARG A 157 21.95 -3.51 14.16
CA ARG A 157 20.85 -2.86 14.87
C ARG A 157 19.56 -2.82 14.05
N TYR A 158 19.64 -2.53 12.76
CA TYR A 158 18.46 -2.53 11.89
C TYR A 158 17.93 -3.95 11.65
N SER A 159 18.80 -4.94 11.55
CA SER A 159 18.43 -6.35 11.38
C SER A 159 17.68 -6.88 12.60
N GLU A 160 18.13 -6.55 13.81
CA GLU A 160 17.43 -6.92 15.04
C GLU A 160 16.02 -6.31 15.10
N ARG A 161 15.91 -5.00 14.79
CA ARG A 161 14.62 -4.31 14.76
C ARG A 161 13.69 -4.87 13.68
N LEU A 162 14.23 -5.19 12.50
CA LEU A 162 13.49 -5.80 11.42
C LEU A 162 12.90 -7.14 11.88
N ARG A 163 13.70 -7.99 12.53
CA ARG A 163 13.24 -9.28 13.07
C ARG A 163 12.06 -9.13 14.03
N LEU A 164 12.13 -8.18 14.96
CA LEU A 164 11.05 -7.93 15.92
C LEU A 164 9.75 -7.49 15.24
N VAL A 165 9.86 -6.62 14.22
CA VAL A 165 8.70 -6.20 13.43
C VAL A 165 8.15 -7.37 12.62
N GLU A 166 8.99 -8.18 11.99
CA GLU A 166 8.56 -9.36 11.22
C GLU A 166 7.87 -10.41 12.08
N GLU A 167 8.35 -10.67 13.30
CA GLU A 167 7.67 -11.58 14.23
C GLU A 167 6.27 -11.11 14.59
N THR A 168 6.08 -9.79 14.71
CA THR A 168 4.76 -9.18 14.93
C THR A 168 3.88 -9.34 13.68
N LEU A 169 4.41 -8.99 12.51
CA LEU A 169 3.65 -9.02 11.26
C LEU A 169 3.31 -10.45 10.80
N LYS A 170 4.14 -11.46 11.12
CA LYS A 170 3.82 -12.87 10.82
C LYS A 170 2.51 -13.32 11.47
N ARG A 171 2.20 -12.81 12.67
CA ARG A 171 0.92 -13.08 13.35
C ARG A 171 -0.27 -12.38 12.66
N GLU A 172 0.02 -11.37 11.86
CA GLU A 172 -0.94 -10.55 11.12
C GLU A 172 -0.97 -10.90 9.62
N CYS A 173 -0.57 -12.12 9.23
CA CYS A 173 -0.55 -12.58 7.84
C CYS A 173 0.37 -11.74 6.94
N LEU A 174 1.60 -11.45 7.39
CA LEU A 174 2.62 -10.79 6.57
C LEU A 174 2.60 -11.36 5.14
N PRO A 175 2.32 -10.54 4.12
CA PRO A 175 2.09 -11.03 2.77
C PRO A 175 3.36 -11.56 2.14
#